data_AF-A0A3C1KG27-F1
#
_entry.id   AF-A0A3C1KG27-F1
#
_cell.length_a   1.000
_cell.length_b   1.000
_cell.length_c   1.000
_cell.angle_alpha   90.00
_cell.angle_beta   90.00
_cell.angle_gamma   90.00
#
_symmetry.space_group_name_H-M   'P 1'
#
loop_
_entity.id
_entity.type
_entity.pdbx_description
1 polymer ?
#
loop_
_entity_poly.entity_id
_entity_poly.type
_entity_poly.pdbx_seq_one_letter_code
_entity_poly.pdbx_strand_id
1 'polypeptide(L)'
;AGKTTTMRIALGVLAADGGSVLLDGAPVSRDDRRRFGYMPEERGLYPKMKVGEHIAYLARLHGYGKTDAARQANDLLERLGLGERLGDNIETLSLGNQQRAQIAAALVHDPEVLILDEP
;
A
#
# COMPACT_ATOMS: atom_id res chain seq x y z
N ALA A 1 8.54 1.65 -21.51
CA ALA A 1 8.09 0.23 -21.60
C ALA A 1 6.85 0.09 -20.73
N GLY A 2 5.76 -0.54 -21.17
CA GLY A 2 4.43 -0.50 -20.52
C GLY A 2 4.29 -1.19 -19.15
N LYS A 3 5.27 -1.04 -18.24
CA LYS A 3 5.30 -1.59 -16.89
C LYS A 3 4.10 -1.09 -16.07
N THR A 4 3.98 0.22 -15.91
CA THR A 4 2.87 0.86 -15.20
C THR A 4 1.52 0.49 -15.80
N THR A 5 1.41 0.42 -17.13
CA THR A 5 0.18 -0.06 -17.82
C THR A 5 -0.16 -1.49 -17.41
N THR A 6 0.82 -2.39 -17.42
CA THR A 6 0.64 -3.80 -17.03
C THR A 6 0.23 -3.93 -15.57
N MET A 7 0.87 -3.18 -14.66
CA MET A 7 0.52 -3.19 -13.24
C MET A 7 -0.89 -2.64 -13.00
N ARG A 8 -1.28 -1.56 -13.67
CA ARG A 8 -2.65 -1.01 -13.59
C ARG A 8 -3.69 -1.98 -14.13
N ILE A 9 -3.36 -2.77 -15.16
CA ILE A 9 -4.20 -3.87 -15.65
C ILE A 9 -4.34 -4.98 -14.59
N ALA A 10 -3.23 -5.41 -13.99
CA ALA A 10 -3.25 -6.42 -12.92
C ALA A 10 -4.13 -5.98 -11.74
N LEU A 11 -3.98 -4.72 -11.31
CA LEU A 11 -4.77 -4.09 -10.25
C LEU A 11 -6.22 -3.78 -10.64
N GLY A 12 -6.62 -3.98 -11.90
CA GLY A 12 -7.96 -3.68 -12.39
C GLY A 12 -8.29 -2.18 -12.46
N VAL A 13 -7.27 -1.32 -12.38
CA VAL A 13 -7.38 0.14 -12.57
C VAL A 13 -7.55 0.47 -14.06
N LEU A 14 -6.97 -0.35 -14.93
CA LEU A 14 -7.09 -0.27 -16.38
C LEU A 14 -7.63 -1.59 -16.93
N ALA A 15 -8.51 -1.54 -17.93
CA ALA A 15 -8.95 -2.72 -18.65
C ALA A 15 -7.87 -3.18 -19.64
N ALA A 16 -7.70 -4.50 -19.80
CA ALA A 16 -6.86 -5.05 -20.86
C ALA A 16 -7.63 -5.05 -22.19
N ASP A 17 -6.94 -4.76 -23.30
CA ASP A 17 -7.51 -4.90 -24.64
C ASP A 17 -7.71 -6.39 -25.03
N GLY A 18 -6.92 -7.30 -24.42
CA GLY A 18 -7.02 -8.73 -24.59
C GLY A 18 -6.17 -9.51 -23.58
N GLY A 19 -6.40 -10.82 -23.47
CA GLY A 19 -5.74 -11.69 -22.50
C GLY A 19 -6.45 -11.76 -21.15
N SER A 20 -5.77 -12.34 -20.15
CA SER A 20 -6.31 -12.48 -18.80
C SER A 20 -5.21 -12.32 -17.75
N VAL A 21 -5.59 -11.86 -16.56
CA VAL A 21 -4.73 -11.83 -15.38
C VAL A 21 -5.10 -13.03 -14.52
N LEU A 22 -4.13 -13.89 -14.24
CA LEU A 22 -4.31 -15.09 -13.42
C LEU A 22 -3.53 -14.96 -12.11
N LEU A 23 -4.12 -15.42 -11.01
CA LEU A 23 -3.47 -15.66 -9.73
C LEU A 23 -3.59 -17.16 -9.43
N ASP A 24 -2.46 -17.84 -9.23
CA ASP A 24 -2.41 -19.29 -9.01
C ASP A 24 -3.20 -20.12 -10.05
N GLY A 25 -3.16 -19.67 -11.31
CA GLY A 25 -3.83 -20.32 -12.44
C GLY A 25 -5.32 -19.98 -12.60
N ALA A 26 -5.92 -19.23 -11.68
CA ALA A 26 -7.32 -18.81 -11.74
C ALA A 26 -7.47 -17.32 -12.16
N PRO A 27 -8.53 -16.93 -12.90
CA PRO A 27 -8.77 -15.52 -13.24
C PRO A 27 -8.94 -14.63 -12.00
N VAL A 28 -8.21 -13.51 -11.97
CA VAL A 28 -8.25 -12.55 -10.85
C VAL A 28 -9.59 -11.82 -10.81
N SER A 29 -10.32 -12.01 -9.72
CA SER A 29 -11.59 -11.33 -9.44
C SER A 29 -11.37 -9.94 -8.85
N ARG A 30 -12.47 -9.23 -8.57
CA ARG A 30 -12.41 -7.96 -7.83
C ARG A 30 -12.04 -8.16 -6.36
N ASP A 31 -12.49 -9.25 -5.75
CA ASP A 31 -12.22 -9.53 -4.34
C ASP A 31 -10.77 -9.98 -4.12
N ASP A 32 -10.16 -10.65 -5.09
CA ASP A 32 -8.72 -10.93 -5.06
C ASP A 32 -7.89 -9.66 -5.03
N ARG A 33 -8.21 -8.69 -5.91
CA ARG A 33 -7.51 -7.40 -5.99
C ARG A 33 -7.58 -6.59 -4.71
N ARG A 34 -8.62 -6.77 -3.88
CA ARG A 34 -8.72 -6.10 -2.57
C ARG A 34 -7.66 -6.57 -1.58
N ARG A 35 -7.09 -7.75 -1.82
CA ARG A 35 -6.01 -8.37 -1.04
C ARG A 35 -4.63 -8.08 -1.63
N PHE A 36 -4.54 -7.25 -2.68
CA PHE A 36 -3.26 -6.85 -3.24
C PHE A 36 -2.76 -5.59 -2.52
N GLY A 37 -1.48 -5.57 -2.20
CA GLY A 37 -0.74 -4.39 -1.81
C GLY A 37 -0.15 -3.72 -3.05
N TYR A 38 -0.23 -2.40 -3.13
CA TYR A 38 0.34 -1.65 -4.24
C TYR A 38 1.17 -0.48 -3.74
N MET A 39 2.41 -0.43 -4.22
CA MET A 39 3.31 0.69 -4.01
C MET A 39 3.59 1.36 -5.36
N PRO A 40 3.00 2.53 -5.65
CA PRO A 40 3.25 3.28 -6.88
C PRO A 40 4.65 3.92 -6.91
N GLU A 41 5.14 4.23 -8.12
CA GLU A 41 6.37 4.99 -8.35
C GLU A 41 6.26 6.41 -7.74
N GLU A 42 5.12 7.05 -7.97
CA GLU A 42 4.80 8.34 -7.36
C GLU A 42 4.24 8.16 -5.96
N ARG A 43 4.73 8.99 -5.04
CA ARG A 43 4.39 8.90 -3.61
C ARG A 43 2.93 9.28 -3.37
N GLY A 44 2.07 8.28 -3.17
CA GLY A 44 0.63 8.45 -2.91
C GLY A 44 0.23 8.80 -1.47
N LEU A 45 1.18 9.18 -0.61
CA LEU A 45 0.92 9.44 0.82
C LEU A 45 0.33 10.83 1.03
N TYR A 46 -0.54 11.00 2.03
CA TYR A 46 -1.19 12.28 2.31
C TYR A 46 -0.26 13.20 3.12
N PRO A 47 0.34 14.25 2.51
CA PRO A 47 1.53 14.90 3.07
C PRO A 47 1.31 15.53 4.46
N LYS A 48 0.09 16.03 4.70
CA LYS A 48 -0.30 16.74 5.94
C LYS A 48 -0.81 15.83 7.06
N MET A 49 -0.91 14.52 6.83
CA MET A 49 -1.31 13.58 7.88
C MET A 49 -0.10 13.09 8.67
N LYS A 50 -0.33 12.76 9.93
CA LYS A 50 0.65 12.04 10.73
C LYS A 50 0.87 10.63 10.18
N VAL A 51 2.11 10.14 10.21
CA VAL A 51 2.47 8.83 9.64
C VAL A 51 1.61 7.72 10.24
N GLY A 52 1.55 7.60 11.56
CA GLY A 52 0.77 6.55 12.22
C GLY A 52 -0.73 6.63 11.91
N GLU A 53 -1.29 7.84 11.89
CA GLU A 53 -2.71 8.06 11.57
C GLU A 53 -3.03 7.71 10.13
N HIS A 54 -2.14 8.04 9.19
CA HIS A 54 -2.32 7.73 7.78
C HIS A 54 -2.29 6.22 7.52
N ILE A 55 -1.30 5.52 8.06
CA ILE A 55 -1.18 4.06 7.87
C ILE A 55 -2.35 3.33 8.54
N ALA A 56 -2.76 3.74 9.75
CA ALA A 56 -3.95 3.19 10.40
C ALA A 56 -5.24 3.49 9.59
N TYR A 57 -5.35 4.68 8.99
CA TYR A 57 -6.48 5.02 8.12
C TYR A 57 -6.59 4.07 6.92
N LEU A 58 -5.46 3.76 6.27
CA LEU A 58 -5.45 2.80 5.16
C LEU A 58 -5.88 1.40 5.61
N ALA A 59 -5.40 0.90 6.76
CA ALA A 59 -5.88 -0.37 7.30
C ALA A 59 -7.40 -0.39 7.53
N ARG A 60 -7.98 0.72 8.02
CA ARG A 60 -9.43 0.84 8.22
C ARG A 60 -10.22 0.78 6.90
N LEU A 61 -9.68 1.33 5.81
CA LEU A 61 -10.30 1.20 4.48
C LEU A 61 -10.36 -0.26 4.01
N HIS A 62 -9.46 -1.11 4.52
CA HIS A 62 -9.45 -2.55 4.30
C HIS A 62 -10.20 -3.36 5.39
N GLY A 63 -11.05 -2.71 6.19
CA GLY A 63 -11.98 -3.40 7.10
C GLY A 63 -11.48 -3.59 8.53
N TYR A 64 -10.28 -3.11 8.87
CA TYR A 64 -9.79 -3.19 10.24
C TYR A 64 -10.60 -2.29 11.18
N GLY A 65 -10.88 -2.78 12.40
CA GLY A 65 -11.40 -1.95 13.49
C GLY A 65 -10.38 -0.89 13.93
N LYS A 66 -10.84 0.19 14.57
CA LYS A 66 -9.97 1.32 14.96
C LYS A 66 -8.75 0.88 15.77
N THR A 67 -8.95 0.02 16.77
CA THR A 67 -7.88 -0.46 17.66
C THR A 67 -6.90 -1.36 16.92
N ASP A 68 -7.40 -2.29 16.11
CA ASP A 68 -6.56 -3.23 15.37
C ASP A 68 -5.77 -2.52 14.27
N ALA A 69 -6.38 -1.55 13.58
CA ALA A 69 -5.70 -0.71 12.60
C ALA A 69 -4.54 0.08 13.21
N ALA A 70 -4.75 0.68 14.39
CA ALA A 70 -3.70 1.43 15.08
C ALA A 70 -2.56 0.52 15.53
N ARG A 71 -2.87 -0.67 16.06
CA ARG A 71 -1.88 -1.68 16.44
C ARG A 71 -1.05 -2.13 15.24
N GLN A 72 -1.73 -2.56 14.17
CA GLN A 72 -1.09 -3.04 12.94
C GLN A 72 -0.20 -1.96 12.30
N ALA A 73 -0.68 -0.70 12.25
CA ALA A 73 0.11 0.42 11.75
C ALA A 73 1.37 0.66 12.58
N ASN A 74 1.23 0.70 13.90
CA ASN A 74 2.36 0.93 14.81
C ASN A 74 3.39 -0.21 14.70
N ASP A 75 2.96 -1.47 14.77
CA ASP A 75 3.84 -2.64 14.68
C ASP A 75 4.62 -2.67 13.37
N LEU A 76 3.96 -2.35 12.25
CA LEU A 76 4.58 -2.30 10.94
C LEU A 76 5.57 -1.13 10.81
N LEU A 77 5.20 0.06 11.29
CA LEU A 77 6.07 1.23 11.28
C LEU A 77 7.28 1.04 12.20
N GLU A 78 7.12 0.37 13.34
CA GLU A 78 8.22 -0.04 14.23
C GLU A 78 9.22 -0.94 13.48
N ARG A 79 8.72 -2.00 12.83
CA ARG A 79 9.53 -2.94 12.04
C ARG A 79 10.26 -2.26 10.88
N LEU A 80 9.69 -1.20 10.32
CA LEU A 80 10.31 -0.39 9.27
C LEU A 80 11.17 0.75 9.83
N GLY A 81 11.36 0.84 11.15
CA GLY A 81 12.22 1.84 11.79
C GLY A 81 11.66 3.27 11.74
N LEU A 82 10.33 3.41 11.84
CA LEU A 82 9.56 4.66 11.90
C LEU A 82 8.77 4.81 13.21
N GLY A 83 9.01 3.97 14.23
CA GLY A 83 8.31 4.03 15.53
C GLY A 83 8.39 5.40 16.22
N GLU A 84 9.56 6.03 16.23
CA GLU A 84 9.74 7.38 16.78
C GLU A 84 9.15 8.50 15.89
N ARG A 85 8.58 8.15 14.73
CA ARG A 85 8.08 9.08 13.71
C ARG A 85 6.57 8.99 13.51
N LEU A 86 5.86 8.20 14.33
CA LEU A 86 4.41 8.03 14.23
C LEU A 86 3.65 9.36 14.27
N GLY A 87 4.14 10.33 15.04
CA GLY A 87 3.55 11.65 15.24
C GLY A 87 3.97 12.73 14.23
N ASP A 88 4.96 12.45 13.38
CA ASP A 88 5.46 13.40 12.39
C ASP A 88 4.50 13.46 11.20
N ASN A 89 4.40 14.63 10.55
CA ASN A 89 3.70 14.73 9.28
C ASN A 89 4.51 14.02 8.17
N ILE A 90 3.82 13.39 7.22
CA ILE A 90 4.49 12.68 6.12
C ILE A 90 5.44 13.60 5.33
N GLU A 91 5.07 14.86 5.11
CA GLU A 91 5.89 15.81 4.35
C GLU A 91 7.21 16.20 5.04
N THR A 92 7.31 16.05 6.37
CA THR A 92 8.53 16.38 7.12
C THR A 92 9.52 15.21 7.16
N LEU A 93 9.11 14.03 6.71
CA LEU A 93 9.97 12.86 6.60
C LEU A 93 11.03 13.04 5.49
N SER A 94 12.23 12.50 5.72
CA SER A 94 13.22 12.34 4.66
C SER A 94 12.67 11.48 3.51
N LEU A 95 13.26 11.59 2.32
CA LEU A 95 12.85 10.80 1.16
C LEU A 95 12.86 9.28 1.46
N GLY A 96 13.89 8.78 2.16
CA GLY A 96 13.98 7.38 2.57
C GLY A 96 12.91 6.99 3.60
N ASN A 97 12.51 7.90 4.49
CA ASN A 97 11.42 7.65 5.43
C ASN A 97 10.05 7.64 4.73
N GLN A 98 9.86 8.50 3.72
CA GLN A 98 8.64 8.47 2.89
C GLN A 98 8.53 7.16 2.09
N GLN A 99 9.66 6.63 1.59
CA GLN A 99 9.70 5.31 0.96
C GLN A 99 9.26 4.20 1.93
N ARG A 100 9.81 4.22 3.16
CA ARG A 100 9.43 3.26 4.20
C ARG A 100 7.96 3.38 4.63
N ALA A 101 7.43 4.60 4.71
CA ALA A 101 6.02 4.82 4.97
C ALA A 101 5.13 4.32 3.82
N GLN A 102 5.58 4.38 2.57
CA GLN A 102 4.87 3.77 1.43
C GLN A 102 4.85 2.26 1.48
N ILE A 103 5.97 1.64 1.84
CA ILE A 103 6.03 0.19 2.06
C ILE A 103 5.03 -0.18 3.17
N ALA A 104 4.97 0.60 4.25
CA ALA A 104 3.97 0.40 5.31
C ALA A 104 2.55 0.50 4.75
N ALA A 105 2.26 1.51 3.93
CA ALA A 105 0.94 1.73 3.31
C ALA A 105 0.51 0.54 2.43
N ALA A 106 1.44 -0.05 1.69
CA ALA A 106 1.16 -1.20 0.83
C ALA A 106 0.96 -2.51 1.61
N LEU A 107 1.50 -2.61 2.83
CA LEU A 107 1.51 -3.83 3.65
C LEU A 107 0.51 -3.82 4.81
N VAL A 108 -0.01 -2.67 5.22
CA VAL A 108 -0.75 -2.53 6.48
C VAL A 108 -2.01 -3.40 6.53
N HIS A 109 -2.64 -3.69 5.40
CA HIS A 109 -3.85 -4.52 5.33
C HIS A 109 -3.57 -6.02 5.18
N ASP A 110 -2.32 -6.46 5.36
CA ASP A 110 -1.89 -7.86 5.24
C ASP A 110 -2.18 -8.45 3.85
N PRO A 111 -1.56 -7.90 2.78
CA PRO A 111 -1.83 -8.35 1.43
C PRO A 111 -1.23 -9.73 1.13
N GLU A 112 -1.90 -10.48 0.26
CA GLU A 112 -1.42 -11.78 -0.25
C GLU A 112 -0.42 -11.61 -1.42
N VAL A 113 -0.55 -10.50 -2.15
CA VAL A 113 0.31 -10.16 -3.29
C VAL A 113 0.75 -8.72 -3.15
N LEU A 114 2.05 -8.46 -3.33
CA LEU A 114 2.61 -7.12 -3.32
C LEU A 114 3.10 -6.74 -4.72
N ILE A 115 2.58 -5.64 -5.26
CA ILE A 115 3.01 -5.06 -6.54
C ILE A 115 3.77 -3.76 -6.24
N LEU A 116 5.01 -3.69 -6.70
CA LEU A 116 5.90 -2.54 -6.53
C LEU A 116 6.19 -1.94 -7.92
N ASP A 117 5.73 -0.71 -8.16
CA ASP A 117 6.08 0.08 -9.35
C ASP A 117 7.30 0.94 -9.00
N GLU A 118 8.48 0.33 -8.90
CA GLU A 118 9.74 1.05 -8.70
C GLU A 118 10.23 1.66 -10.04
N PRO A 119 10.89 2.84 -10.02
CA PRO A 119 11.78 3.21 -11.11
C PRO A 119 13.02 2.30 -11.14
#